data_AF-T0ZJ02-F1
#
_entry.id   AF-T0ZJ02-F1
#
_cell.length_a   1.000
_cell.length_b   1.000
_cell.length_c   1.000
_cell.angle_alpha   90.00
_cell.angle_beta   90.00
_cell.angle_gamma   90.00
#
_symmetry.space_group_name_H-M   'P 1'
#
loop_
_entity.id
_entity.type
_entity.pdbx_description
1 polymer ?
#
loop_
_entity_poly.entity_id
_entity_poly.type
_entity_poly.pdbx_seq_one_letter_code
_entity_poly.pdbx_strand_id
1 'polypeptide(L)'
;RANGDTLFEKSRTRLHELWSETTHALKRLRDEPEAADQEQASRIDPGCYRLWSSPPPPPVVPVAGLRSRGRSRLPRVMVLREQGVNGQIEMAAAFHVAGFTPLDVHMSDLIDERVHLEDFDVLAACGGFSYGDVFGAGAGWAQVILSNPRLRRVF
;
A
#
# COMPACT_ATOMS: atom_id res chain seq x y z
N ARG A 1 37.28 -19.53 10.13
CA ARG A 1 38.37 -20.48 10.44
C ARG A 1 39.66 -19.93 9.89
N ALA A 2 40.79 -20.10 10.57
CA ALA A 2 42.13 -19.87 10.00
C ALA A 2 43.00 -21.07 10.34
N ASN A 3 43.76 -21.57 9.37
CA ASN A 3 44.62 -22.75 9.52
C ASN A 3 43.90 -24.01 10.08
N GLY A 4 42.60 -24.16 9.81
CA GLY A 4 41.79 -25.28 10.32
C GLY A 4 41.07 -25.01 11.65
N ASP A 5 41.47 -23.96 12.38
CA ASP A 5 40.90 -23.65 13.70
C ASP A 5 39.67 -22.74 13.61
N THR A 6 38.67 -23.01 14.45
CA THR A 6 37.49 -22.16 14.62
C THR A 6 37.90 -20.90 15.41
N LEU A 7 37.96 -19.76 14.73
CA LEU A 7 38.29 -18.47 15.33
C LEU A 7 37.17 -17.89 16.18
N PHE A 8 35.91 -18.12 15.79
CA PHE A 8 34.74 -17.62 16.47
C PHE A 8 33.51 -18.44 16.08
N GLU A 9 32.71 -18.78 17.07
CA GLU A 9 31.45 -19.50 16.89
C GLU A 9 30.42 -18.96 17.89
N LYS A 10 29.25 -18.57 17.35
CA LYS A 10 28.09 -18.09 18.11
C LYS A 10 26.82 -18.44 17.34
N SER A 11 25.71 -18.55 18.07
CA SER A 11 24.39 -18.62 17.44
C SER A 11 24.12 -17.37 16.60
N ARG A 12 23.69 -17.55 15.35
CA ARG A 12 23.25 -16.46 14.47
C ARG A 12 22.14 -15.64 15.13
N THR A 13 21.19 -16.29 15.80
CA THR A 13 20.11 -15.62 16.52
C THR A 13 20.66 -14.69 17.59
N ARG A 14 21.66 -15.16 18.36
CA ARG A 14 22.30 -14.33 19.40
C ARG A 14 23.04 -13.13 18.80
N LEU A 15 23.70 -13.30 17.65
CA LEU A 15 24.36 -12.19 16.96
C LEU A 15 23.34 -11.18 16.40
N HIS A 16 22.18 -11.66 15.93
CA HIS A 16 21.10 -10.81 15.44
C HIS A 16 20.43 -10.02 16.56
N GLU A 17 20.23 -10.64 17.74
CA GLU A 17 19.79 -9.94 18.96
C GLU A 17 20.71 -8.77 19.29
N LEU A 18 22.01 -9.05 19.45
CA LEU A 18 23.02 -8.03 19.77
C LEU A 18 23.05 -6.91 18.74
N TRP A 19 22.92 -7.25 17.45
CA TRP A 19 22.90 -6.28 16.37
C TRP A 19 21.67 -5.36 16.43
N SER A 20 20.51 -5.86 16.86
CA SER A 20 19.27 -5.07 16.93
C SER A 20 19.03 -4.35 18.27
N GLU A 21 19.87 -4.59 19.30
CA GLU A 21 19.72 -3.96 20.63
C GLU A 21 19.62 -2.43 20.57
N THR A 22 20.43 -1.77 19.73
CA THR A 22 20.38 -0.31 19.60
C THR A 22 19.06 0.18 19.03
N THR A 23 18.55 -0.45 17.96
CA THR A 23 17.26 -0.03 17.39
C THR A 23 16.11 -0.35 18.35
N HIS A 24 16.18 -1.44 19.11
CA HIS A 24 15.18 -1.78 20.11
C HIS A 24 15.14 -0.74 21.22
N ALA A 25 16.30 -0.39 21.80
CA ALA A 25 16.39 0.61 22.86
C ALA A 25 15.87 1.99 22.41
N LEU A 26 16.22 2.43 21.20
CA LEU A 26 15.74 3.69 20.64
C LEU A 26 14.23 3.69 20.41
N LYS A 27 13.68 2.60 19.87
CA LYS A 27 12.23 2.46 19.67
C LYS A 27 11.48 2.43 20.98
N ARG A 28 11.98 1.73 21.99
CA ARG A 28 11.36 1.66 23.30
C ARG A 28 11.34 3.01 24.03
N LEU A 29 12.27 3.90 23.71
CA LEU A 29 12.31 5.27 24.24
C LEU A 29 11.37 6.23 23.49
N ARG A 30 11.19 6.02 22.18
CA ARG A 30 10.45 6.94 21.28
C ARG A 30 9.00 6.54 21.04
N ASP A 31 8.76 5.24 20.85
CA ASP A 31 7.49 4.64 20.45
C ASP A 31 6.80 3.98 21.66
N GLU A 32 5.74 3.21 21.42
CA GLU A 32 5.12 2.36 22.43
C GLU A 32 6.08 1.22 22.84
N PRO A 33 6.50 1.13 24.12
CA PRO A 33 7.47 0.15 24.57
C PRO A 33 7.07 -1.30 24.30
N GLU A 34 5.80 -1.63 24.47
CA GLU A 34 5.30 -2.99 24.26
C GLU A 34 5.44 -3.41 22.78
N ALA A 35 5.10 -2.51 21.85
CA ALA A 35 5.26 -2.78 20.42
C ALA A 35 6.74 -2.95 20.02
N ALA A 36 7.64 -2.17 20.64
CA ALA A 36 9.08 -2.32 20.44
C ALA A 36 9.58 -3.69 20.96
N ASP A 37 9.10 -4.14 22.13
CA ASP A 37 9.43 -5.44 22.70
C ASP A 37 8.91 -6.60 21.83
N GLN A 38 7.68 -6.49 21.31
CA GLN A 38 7.08 -7.47 20.40
C GLN A 38 7.88 -7.59 19.08
N GLU A 39 8.32 -6.47 18.50
CA GLU A 39 9.13 -6.49 17.28
C GLU A 39 10.53 -7.08 17.50
N GLN A 40 11.14 -6.84 18.66
CA GLN A 40 12.42 -7.45 19.00
C GLN A 40 12.28 -8.98 19.15
N ALA A 41 11.18 -9.45 19.74
CA ALA A 41 10.88 -10.88 19.85
C ALA A 41 10.61 -11.55 18.49
N SER A 42 9.97 -10.85 17.54
CA SER A 42 9.68 -11.44 16.21
C SER A 42 10.93 -11.59 15.33
N ARG A 43 11.94 -10.73 15.49
CA ARG A 43 13.22 -10.81 14.75
C ARG A 43 14.02 -12.09 14.99
N ILE A 44 13.77 -12.74 16.12
CA ILE A 44 14.51 -13.92 16.56
C ILE A 44 13.71 -15.21 16.36
N ASP A 45 12.45 -15.11 15.93
CA ASP A 45 11.59 -16.25 15.60
C ASP A 45 11.94 -16.83 14.21
N PRO A 46 12.39 -18.10 14.13
CA PRO A 46 12.66 -18.75 12.85
C PRO A 46 11.41 -19.07 12.00
N GLY A 47 10.20 -18.89 12.53
CA GLY A 47 8.94 -19.36 11.93
C GLY A 47 7.99 -18.30 11.34
N CYS A 48 8.41 -17.04 11.23
CA CYS A 48 7.50 -15.91 10.96
C CYS A 48 6.76 -15.93 9.60
N TYR A 49 7.19 -16.72 8.61
CA TYR A 49 6.57 -16.72 7.28
C TYR A 49 5.83 -18.04 7.00
N ARG A 50 4.51 -18.05 7.22
CA ARG A 50 3.61 -19.07 6.67
C ARG A 50 2.81 -18.47 5.53
N LEU A 51 3.06 -18.93 4.30
CA LEU A 51 2.16 -18.69 3.18
C LEU A 51 0.89 -19.51 3.41
N TRP A 52 -0.25 -18.84 3.56
CA TRP A 52 -1.55 -19.50 3.73
C TRP A 52 -2.03 -20.20 2.45
N SER A 53 -1.45 -19.84 1.30
CA SER A 53 -1.78 -20.41 0.00
C SER A 53 -0.53 -20.53 -0.88
N SER A 54 -0.58 -21.43 -1.85
CA SER A 54 0.42 -21.43 -2.93
C SER A 54 0.40 -20.06 -3.60
N PRO A 55 1.57 -19.45 -3.91
CA PRO A 55 1.60 -18.18 -4.61
C PRO A 55 0.79 -18.31 -5.90
N PRO A 56 -0.12 -17.37 -6.20
CA PRO A 56 -0.85 -17.41 -7.45
C PRO A 56 0.17 -17.38 -8.60
N PRO A 57 -0.13 -18.02 -9.75
CA PRO A 57 0.73 -17.91 -10.91
C PRO A 57 0.97 -16.42 -11.22
N PRO A 58 2.18 -16.06 -11.71
CA PRO A 58 2.48 -14.67 -12.02
C PRO A 58 1.38 -14.12 -12.92
N PRO A 59 0.91 -12.87 -12.67
CA PRO A 59 -0.14 -12.30 -13.48
C PRO A 59 0.34 -12.34 -14.93
N VAL A 60 -0.33 -13.16 -15.73
CA VAL A 60 -0.12 -13.17 -17.16
C VAL A 60 -0.61 -11.81 -17.59
N VAL A 61 0.31 -10.87 -17.83
CA VAL A 61 0.00 -9.57 -18.42
C VAL A 61 -0.96 -9.88 -19.55
N PRO A 62 -2.21 -9.39 -19.55
CA PRO A 62 -3.07 -9.61 -20.69
C PRO A 62 -2.56 -8.69 -21.79
N VAL A 63 -1.45 -9.08 -22.42
CA VAL A 63 -1.00 -8.57 -23.71
C VAL A 63 -2.13 -8.93 -24.67
N ALA A 64 -3.02 -7.98 -24.93
CA ALA A 64 -4.05 -7.98 -25.96
C ALA A 64 -5.14 -9.09 -25.91
N GLY A 65 -5.03 -10.12 -25.06
CA GLY A 65 -5.85 -11.33 -25.15
C GLY A 65 -7.03 -11.45 -24.17
N LEU A 66 -7.03 -10.71 -23.05
CA LEU A 66 -8.14 -10.72 -22.10
C LEU A 66 -9.25 -9.76 -22.56
N ARG A 67 -9.76 -9.99 -23.77
CA ARG A 67 -11.17 -9.65 -24.05
C ARG A 67 -11.99 -10.55 -23.15
N SER A 68 -12.21 -10.09 -21.92
CA SER A 68 -13.04 -10.77 -20.91
C SER A 68 -14.34 -11.22 -21.56
N ARG A 69 -14.51 -12.54 -21.77
CA ARG A 69 -15.80 -13.22 -21.94
C ARG A 69 -16.90 -12.38 -22.64
N GLY A 70 -16.63 -11.84 -23.83
CA GLY A 70 -17.62 -11.09 -24.64
C GLY A 70 -17.78 -9.58 -24.34
N ARG A 71 -16.99 -8.96 -23.46
CA ARG A 71 -16.95 -7.50 -23.29
C ARG A 71 -16.09 -6.83 -24.37
N SER A 72 -16.64 -5.79 -24.98
CA SER A 72 -16.00 -5.00 -26.04
C SER A 72 -14.88 -4.07 -25.53
N ARG A 73 -14.84 -3.77 -24.23
CA ARG A 73 -13.85 -2.90 -23.57
C ARG A 73 -13.42 -3.44 -22.21
N LEU A 74 -12.21 -3.09 -21.79
CA LEU A 74 -11.74 -3.32 -20.41
C LEU A 74 -12.52 -2.42 -19.43
N PRO A 75 -12.80 -2.88 -18.19
CA PRO A 75 -13.42 -2.04 -17.17
C PRO A 75 -12.52 -0.86 -16.80
N ARG A 76 -13.11 0.33 -16.61
CA ARG A 76 -12.38 1.54 -16.22
C ARG A 76 -12.34 1.66 -14.71
N VAL A 77 -11.19 2.01 -14.17
CA VAL A 77 -11.03 2.32 -12.74
C VAL A 77 -10.60 3.76 -12.55
N MET A 78 -11.33 4.48 -11.70
CA MET A 78 -11.00 5.80 -11.22
C MET A 78 -9.93 5.64 -10.13
N VAL A 79 -8.69 5.97 -10.46
CA VAL A 79 -7.60 6.05 -9.49
C VAL A 79 -7.67 7.43 -8.87
N LEU A 80 -8.47 7.53 -7.80
CA LEU A 80 -8.83 8.80 -7.20
C LEU A 80 -7.72 9.29 -6.27
N ARG A 81 -7.34 10.56 -6.43
CA ARG A 81 -6.35 11.23 -5.59
C ARG A 81 -6.73 12.66 -5.23
N GLU A 82 -6.12 13.14 -4.15
CA GLU A 82 -6.17 14.51 -3.66
C GLU A 82 -4.74 15.02 -3.43
N GLN A 83 -4.55 16.32 -3.23
CA GLN A 83 -3.25 16.88 -2.83
C GLN A 83 -2.65 16.15 -1.61
N GLY A 84 -1.42 15.68 -1.75
CA GLY A 84 -0.72 14.90 -0.72
C GLY A 84 -0.90 13.38 -0.81
N VAL A 85 -1.80 12.88 -1.66
CA VAL A 85 -1.82 11.46 -2.06
C VAL A 85 -0.55 11.14 -2.84
N ASN A 86 0.06 9.98 -2.56
CA ASN A 86 1.33 9.57 -3.14
C ASN A 86 1.39 8.11 -3.62
N GLY A 87 0.31 7.34 -3.42
CA GLY A 87 0.23 5.93 -3.81
C GLY A 87 -0.58 5.62 -5.08
N GLN A 88 -0.89 6.64 -5.89
CA GLN A 88 -1.73 6.50 -7.08
C GLN A 88 -1.06 5.71 -8.22
N ILE A 89 0.27 5.73 -8.31
CA ILE A 89 0.99 5.11 -9.43
C ILE A 89 1.01 3.59 -9.29
N GLU A 90 1.33 3.06 -8.11
CA GLU A 90 1.29 1.63 -7.83
C GLU A 90 -0.14 1.09 -7.81
N MET A 91 -1.12 1.89 -7.37
CA MET A 91 -2.53 1.53 -7.47
C MET A 91 -2.95 1.36 -8.93
N ALA A 92 -2.62 2.34 -9.79
CA ALA A 92 -2.88 2.24 -11.22
C ALA A 92 -2.18 1.03 -11.85
N ALA A 93 -0.90 0.78 -11.51
CA ALA A 93 -0.15 -0.36 -12.01
C ALA A 93 -0.76 -1.70 -11.61
N ALA A 94 -1.21 -1.85 -10.37
CA ALA A 94 -1.87 -3.07 -9.89
C ALA A 94 -3.16 -3.36 -10.67
N PHE A 95 -4.00 -2.33 -10.88
CA PHE A 95 -5.21 -2.45 -11.70
C PHE A 95 -4.90 -2.74 -13.17
N HIS A 96 -3.87 -2.12 -13.73
CA HIS A 96 -3.43 -2.38 -15.10
C HIS A 96 -3.02 -3.85 -15.30
N VAL A 97 -2.22 -4.39 -14.38
CA VAL A 97 -1.81 -5.80 -14.38
C VAL A 97 -3.01 -6.74 -14.20
N ALA A 98 -4.03 -6.32 -13.46
CA ALA A 98 -5.29 -7.04 -13.31
C ALA A 98 -6.25 -6.92 -14.50
N GLY A 99 -5.89 -6.18 -15.57
CA GLY A 99 -6.69 -6.06 -16.79
C GLY A 99 -7.74 -4.95 -16.78
N PHE A 100 -7.54 -3.90 -15.98
CA PHE A 100 -8.36 -2.69 -15.99
C PHE A 100 -7.71 -1.58 -16.81
N THR A 101 -8.50 -0.58 -17.18
CA THR A 101 -8.03 0.72 -17.69
C THR A 101 -8.02 1.74 -16.55
N PRO A 102 -6.89 1.94 -15.84
CA PRO A 102 -6.80 2.96 -14.81
C PRO A 102 -6.70 4.36 -15.41
N LEU A 103 -7.41 5.31 -14.81
CA LEU A 103 -7.26 6.73 -15.11
C LEU A 103 -6.98 7.49 -13.81
N ASP A 104 -5.95 8.34 -13.85
CA ASP A 104 -5.67 9.30 -12.78
C ASP A 104 -6.78 10.34 -12.74
N VAL A 105 -7.45 10.46 -11.60
CA VAL A 105 -8.51 11.44 -11.39
C VAL A 105 -8.18 12.20 -10.12
N HIS A 106 -7.89 13.49 -10.28
CA HIS A 106 -7.72 14.38 -9.14
C HIS A 106 -9.08 14.87 -8.64
N MET A 107 -9.20 15.17 -7.35
CA MET A 107 -10.41 15.77 -6.80
C MET A 107 -10.83 17.06 -7.52
N SER A 108 -9.88 17.84 -8.04
CA SER A 108 -10.18 19.00 -8.89
C SER A 108 -10.89 18.63 -10.20
N ASP A 109 -10.62 17.46 -10.78
CA ASP A 109 -11.33 17.02 -11.99
C ASP A 109 -12.79 16.70 -11.71
N LEU A 110 -13.06 16.18 -10.51
CA LEU A 110 -14.43 16.00 -10.05
C LEU A 110 -15.07 17.34 -9.76
N ILE A 111 -14.42 18.22 -9.00
CA ILE A 111 -14.94 19.55 -8.62
C ILE A 111 -15.27 20.39 -9.86
N ASP A 112 -14.36 20.44 -10.83
CA ASP A 112 -14.47 21.20 -12.08
C ASP A 112 -15.34 20.49 -13.14
N GLU A 113 -15.93 19.34 -12.80
CA GLU A 113 -16.82 18.55 -13.67
C GLU A 113 -16.14 18.08 -14.98
N ARG A 114 -14.80 17.96 -14.98
CA ARG A 114 -14.03 17.37 -16.09
C ARG A 114 -14.26 15.86 -16.19
N VAL A 115 -14.63 15.22 -15.07
CA VAL A 115 -14.81 13.77 -14.95
C VAL A 115 -15.99 13.49 -14.01
N HIS A 116 -16.76 12.43 -14.29
CA HIS A 116 -17.90 12.00 -13.47
C HIS A 116 -17.70 10.57 -12.95
N LEU A 117 -18.25 10.25 -11.78
CA LEU A 117 -18.11 8.91 -11.18
C LEU A 117 -18.77 7.82 -12.05
N GLU A 118 -19.88 8.16 -12.72
CA GLU A 118 -20.64 7.27 -13.60
C GLU A 118 -19.87 6.82 -14.85
N ASP A 119 -18.75 7.45 -15.18
CA ASP A 119 -17.88 7.07 -16.30
C ASP A 119 -17.06 5.79 -16.02
N PHE A 120 -17.08 5.29 -14.78
CA PHE A 120 -16.19 4.25 -14.28
C PHE A 120 -16.92 3.03 -13.71
N ASP A 121 -16.30 1.86 -13.83
CA ASP A 121 -16.82 0.61 -13.27
C ASP A 121 -16.32 0.39 -11.82
N VAL A 122 -15.19 1.00 -11.45
CA VAL A 122 -14.53 0.84 -10.15
C VAL A 122 -13.94 2.18 -9.71
N LEU A 123 -13.94 2.43 -8.39
CA LEU A 123 -13.23 3.55 -7.77
C LEU A 123 -12.20 3.00 -6.77
N ALA A 124 -11.00 3.58 -6.78
CA ALA A 124 -9.94 3.30 -5.83
C ALA A 124 -9.43 4.62 -5.22
N ALA A 125 -9.70 4.83 -3.93
CA ALA A 125 -9.11 5.93 -3.18
C ALA A 125 -7.67 5.57 -2.80
N CYS A 126 -6.70 6.34 -3.30
CA CYS A 126 -5.29 6.02 -3.16
C CYS A 126 -4.70 6.47 -1.82
N GLY A 127 -3.68 5.74 -1.37
CA GLY A 127 -2.97 6.05 -0.12
C GLY A 127 -2.05 7.27 -0.22
N GLY A 128 -1.68 7.81 0.94
CA GLY A 128 -0.75 8.92 1.08
C GLY A 128 -1.09 9.77 2.29
N PHE A 129 -0.70 11.04 2.24
CA PHE A 129 -0.87 12.01 3.33
C PHE A 129 -1.70 13.19 2.81
N SER A 130 -2.96 12.93 2.45
CA SER A 130 -3.83 13.97 1.90
C SER A 130 -3.94 15.14 2.87
N TYR A 131 -3.67 16.37 2.41
CA TYR A 131 -3.53 17.56 3.26
C TYR A 131 -2.53 17.41 4.43
N GLY A 132 -1.54 16.53 4.31
CA GLY A 132 -0.53 16.27 5.34
C GLY A 132 -1.08 15.68 6.64
N ASP A 133 -2.26 15.06 6.60
CA ASP A 133 -2.98 14.50 7.76
C ASP A 133 -3.25 15.49 8.91
N VAL A 134 -3.17 16.80 8.62
CA VAL A 134 -3.17 17.89 9.63
C VAL A 134 -4.40 17.88 10.53
N PHE A 135 -5.57 17.52 10.01
CA PHE A 135 -6.82 17.45 10.77
C PHE A 135 -7.26 16.00 11.06
N GLY A 136 -6.31 15.06 11.02
CA GLY A 136 -6.57 13.63 11.01
C GLY A 136 -6.42 13.06 9.60
N ALA A 137 -5.80 11.88 9.51
CA ALA A 137 -5.57 11.21 8.24
C ALA A 137 -6.87 11.01 7.45
N GLY A 138 -6.89 11.48 6.20
CA GLY A 138 -8.05 11.44 5.32
C GLY A 138 -9.20 12.40 5.66
N ALA A 139 -9.19 13.07 6.81
CA ALA A 139 -10.31 13.91 7.25
C ALA A 139 -10.51 15.11 6.32
N GLY A 140 -9.42 15.82 5.95
CA GLY A 140 -9.50 16.97 5.05
C GLY A 140 -10.11 16.61 3.70
N TRP A 141 -9.67 15.50 3.10
CA TRP A 141 -10.18 15.01 1.83
C TRP A 141 -11.66 14.63 1.92
N ALA A 142 -12.06 13.88 2.94
CA ALA A 142 -13.46 13.54 3.16
C ALA A 142 -14.34 14.81 3.33
N GLN A 143 -13.84 15.83 4.04
CA GLN A 143 -14.57 17.08 4.23
C GLN A 143 -14.75 17.87 2.94
N VAL A 144 -13.82 17.83 1.99
CA VAL A 144 -14.02 18.45 0.66
C VAL A 144 -15.20 17.82 -0.07
N ILE A 145 -15.33 16.50 -0.02
CA ILE A 145 -16.47 15.78 -0.62
C ILE A 145 -17.76 16.12 0.12
N LEU A 146 -17.77 15.99 1.46
CA LEU A 146 -18.97 16.17 2.28
C LEU A 146 -19.49 17.61 2.31
N SER A 147 -18.60 18.59 2.19
CA SER A 147 -18.95 20.03 2.18
C SER A 147 -19.42 20.51 0.81
N ASN A 148 -19.19 19.74 -0.26
CA ASN A 148 -19.69 20.04 -1.59
C ASN A 148 -21.01 19.26 -1.82
N PRO A 149 -22.18 19.92 -1.89
CA PRO A 149 -23.47 19.23 -1.97
C PRO A 149 -23.63 18.33 -3.20
N ARG A 150 -22.94 18.64 -4.31
CA ARG A 150 -22.97 17.82 -5.52
C ARG A 150 -22.11 16.58 -5.33
N LEU A 151 -20.85 16.73 -4.92
CA LEU A 151 -19.94 15.60 -4.69
C LEU A 151 -20.50 14.66 -3.64
N ARG A 152 -20.97 15.19 -2.50
CA ARG A 152 -21.62 14.40 -1.44
C ARG A 152 -22.78 13.53 -1.92
N ARG A 153 -23.48 13.92 -3.00
CA ARG A 153 -24.60 13.16 -3.53
C ARG A 153 -24.17 12.03 -4.47
N VAL A 154 -23.08 12.24 -5.21
CA VAL A 154 -22.63 11.30 -6.24
C VAL A 154 -21.68 10.23 -5.70
N PHE A 155 -21.03 10.50 -4.56
CA PHE A 155 -20.31 9.52 -3.74
C PHE A 155 -21.26 8.78 -2.81
#